data_AF-A0AAV7YY00-F1
#
_entry.id   AF-A0AAV7YY00-F1
#
_cell.length_a   1.000
_cell.length_b   1.000
_cell.length_c   1.000
_cell.angle_alpha   90.00
_cell.angle_beta   90.00
_cell.angle_gamma   90.00
#
_symmetry.space_group_name_H-M   'P 1'
#
loop_
_entity.id
_entity.type
_entity.pdbx_description
1 polymer ?
#
loop_
_entity_poly.entity_id
_entity_poly.type
_entity_poly.pdbx_seq_one_letter_code
_entity_poly.pdbx_strand_id
1 'polypeptide(L)'
;MEQTLKKCCYLYDQHFFVWDSETSLWLRKKHHIVGYLIGTSQQLEAQLDHWTLPLVLSQEEALLCYYQDLLTFYKVSSQLFPPNYETKNTTNKNDYLANSQLLTRKELVFYFSPMSTSAFTKFAVFQDVWKKGYYLTSGNKFGGDFLVYPGDPIHFHARFILTIVNINQKITPLQLISSARVGVAAKKKNLYASFDFEKLPKIAEKKIIGKPLYLGFHWSDFQKKQRKKRTSEKNEMEIENENEKEKEKEKENEKEKEIEKEIEIEKRKKKGKGNENENEKKFEIEVENEKEKKQNINLHVEKESKKEMIIEEK
;
A
#
# COMPACT_ATOMS: atom_id res chain seq x y z
N MET A 1 -38.84 14.82 -24.99
CA MET A 1 -38.21 15.38 -23.79
C MET A 1 -38.40 14.36 -22.68
N GLU A 2 -37.41 13.50 -22.47
CA GLU A 2 -37.44 12.53 -21.38
C GLU A 2 -37.59 13.29 -20.06
N GLN A 3 -38.64 12.97 -19.30
CA GLN A 3 -38.71 13.38 -17.89
C GLN A 3 -37.53 12.72 -17.20
N THR A 4 -36.43 13.47 -17.01
CA THR A 4 -35.33 13.05 -16.14
C THR A 4 -35.96 12.67 -14.80
N LEU A 5 -35.96 11.36 -14.48
CA LEU A 5 -36.42 10.89 -13.18
C LEU A 5 -35.71 11.71 -12.11
N LYS A 6 -36.48 12.34 -11.23
CA LYS A 6 -35.92 13.03 -10.06
C LYS A 6 -35.19 11.99 -9.23
N LYS A 7 -33.90 12.23 -9.01
CA LYS A 7 -33.06 11.39 -8.16
C LYS A 7 -33.38 11.74 -6.70
N CYS A 8 -34.02 10.81 -6.01
CA CYS A 8 -34.59 11.04 -4.69
C CYS A 8 -33.74 10.39 -3.58
N CYS A 9 -33.65 11.08 -2.45
CA CYS A 9 -33.09 10.59 -1.21
C CYS A 9 -34.16 10.69 -0.11
N TYR A 10 -34.29 9.65 0.70
CA TYR A 10 -35.31 9.53 1.74
C TYR A 10 -34.64 9.55 3.11
N LEU A 11 -35.03 10.49 3.96
CA LEU A 11 -34.60 10.63 5.34
C LEU A 11 -35.59 9.88 6.25
N TYR A 12 -35.08 8.90 6.99
CA TYR A 12 -35.82 8.15 8.00
C TYR A 12 -34.89 7.80 9.17
N ASP A 13 -35.34 8.05 10.40
CA ASP A 13 -34.59 7.80 11.64
C ASP A 13 -33.10 8.18 11.57
N GLN A 14 -32.85 9.40 11.11
CA GLN A 14 -31.52 9.98 10.91
C GLN A 14 -30.63 9.40 9.80
N HIS A 15 -31.14 8.45 9.02
CA HIS A 15 -30.42 7.81 7.92
C HIS A 15 -30.96 8.26 6.57
N PHE A 16 -30.07 8.32 5.58
CA PHE A 16 -30.38 8.75 4.22
C PHE A 16 -30.39 7.55 3.28
N PHE A 17 -31.55 7.23 2.70
CA PHE A 17 -31.77 6.07 1.85
C PHE A 17 -32.00 6.47 0.40
N VAL A 18 -31.39 5.72 -0.51
CA VAL A 18 -31.66 5.75 -1.95
C VAL A 18 -32.14 4.37 -2.35
N TRP A 19 -33.39 4.31 -2.80
CA TRP A 19 -34.07 3.06 -3.17
C TRP A 19 -34.01 2.75 -4.66
N ASP A 20 -33.48 3.66 -5.47
CA ASP A 20 -33.37 3.50 -6.91
C ASP A 20 -31.98 3.02 -7.33
N SER A 21 -31.95 1.94 -8.11
CA SER A 21 -30.70 1.34 -8.59
C SER A 21 -29.96 2.25 -9.58
N GLU A 22 -30.69 2.97 -10.42
CA GLU A 22 -30.11 3.87 -11.42
C GLU A 22 -29.42 5.05 -10.73
N THR A 23 -30.08 5.65 -9.74
CA THR A 23 -29.54 6.72 -8.90
C THR A 23 -28.31 6.25 -8.12
N SER A 24 -28.37 5.06 -7.51
CA SER A 24 -27.23 4.47 -6.80
C SER A 24 -26.01 4.28 -7.72
N LEU A 25 -26.21 3.70 -8.91
CA LEU A 25 -25.15 3.51 -9.90
C LEU A 25 -24.62 4.85 -10.44
N TRP A 26 -25.50 5.82 -10.65
CA TRP A 26 -25.13 7.17 -11.09
C TRP A 26 -24.27 7.90 -10.05
N LEU A 27 -24.66 7.87 -8.77
CA LEU A 27 -23.87 8.44 -7.67
C LEU A 27 -22.46 7.85 -7.63
N ARG A 28 -22.34 6.53 -7.77
CA ARG A 28 -21.05 5.84 -7.76
C ARG A 28 -20.18 6.14 -8.97
N LYS A 29 -20.74 6.01 -10.17
CA LYS A 29 -19.98 6.11 -11.43
C LYS A 29 -19.68 7.56 -11.83
N LYS A 30 -20.60 8.48 -11.60
CA LYS A 30 -20.46 9.88 -12.04
C LYS A 30 -19.98 10.81 -10.94
N HIS A 31 -20.32 10.51 -9.68
CA HIS A 31 -20.03 11.38 -8.56
C HIS A 31 -19.13 10.76 -7.51
N HIS A 32 -18.58 9.55 -7.71
CA HIS A 32 -17.67 8.88 -6.76
C HIS A 32 -18.25 8.74 -5.33
N ILE A 33 -19.58 8.75 -5.20
CA ILE A 33 -20.30 8.56 -3.93
C ILE A 33 -20.62 7.08 -3.79
N VAL A 34 -20.12 6.45 -2.74
CA VAL A 34 -20.10 4.99 -2.62
C VAL A 34 -21.31 4.49 -1.86
N GLY A 35 -21.61 5.11 -0.72
CA GLY A 35 -22.61 4.65 0.25
C GLY A 35 -22.34 3.24 0.80
N TYR A 36 -23.34 2.70 1.48
CA TYR A 36 -23.38 1.34 1.98
C TYR A 36 -24.70 0.69 1.59
N LEU A 37 -24.63 -0.41 0.83
CA LEU A 37 -25.82 -1.15 0.44
C LEU A 37 -26.29 -2.01 1.61
N ILE A 38 -27.56 -1.89 2.00
CA ILE A 38 -28.15 -2.67 3.08
C ILE A 38 -29.00 -3.77 2.47
N GLY A 39 -28.70 -5.01 2.85
CA GLY A 39 -29.51 -6.18 2.55
C GLY A 39 -28.69 -7.45 2.52
N THR A 40 -29.34 -8.57 2.75
CA THR A 40 -28.79 -9.91 2.61
C THR A 40 -29.67 -10.67 1.64
N SER A 41 -29.06 -11.35 0.66
CA SER A 41 -29.79 -12.38 -0.09
C SER A 41 -29.96 -13.57 0.84
N GLN A 42 -31.20 -13.99 1.11
CA GLN A 42 -31.48 -15.18 1.94
C GLN A 42 -30.85 -16.48 1.37
N GLN A 43 -30.46 -16.47 0.09
CA GLN A 43 -29.91 -17.63 -0.60
C GLN A 43 -28.36 -17.70 -0.58
N LEU A 44 -27.69 -16.62 -0.16
CA LEU A 44 -26.23 -16.54 -0.12
C LEU A 44 -25.80 -16.08 1.27
N GLU A 45 -25.47 -17.04 2.14
CA GLU A 45 -24.98 -16.79 3.50
C GLU A 45 -23.61 -16.07 3.52
N ALA A 46 -22.89 -16.07 2.38
CA ALA A 46 -21.66 -15.31 2.18
C ALA A 46 -21.97 -13.89 1.66
N GLN A 47 -21.98 -12.93 2.58
CA GLN A 47 -22.18 -11.50 2.35
C GLN A 47 -21.22 -10.91 1.30
N LEU A 48 -21.78 -10.40 0.21
CA LEU A 48 -21.16 -9.37 -0.61
C LEU A 48 -22.00 -8.12 -0.43
N ASP A 49 -21.43 -7.06 0.16
CA ASP A 49 -22.03 -5.73 0.42
C ASP A 49 -22.42 -4.96 -0.87
N HIS A 50 -22.79 -5.65 -1.95
CA HIS A 50 -22.64 -5.15 -3.31
C HIS A 50 -23.90 -5.29 -4.19
N TRP A 51 -24.99 -5.92 -3.71
CA TRP A 51 -26.08 -6.35 -4.61
C TRP A 51 -27.50 -6.06 -4.15
N THR A 52 -27.71 -5.39 -3.02
CA THR A 52 -29.08 -5.17 -2.49
C THR A 52 -29.33 -3.71 -2.18
N LEU A 53 -30.48 -3.20 -2.64
CA LEU A 53 -31.02 -1.92 -2.20
C LEU A 53 -31.71 -2.08 -0.85
N PRO A 54 -31.77 -1.03 -0.02
CA PRO A 54 -31.42 0.37 -0.32
C PRO A 54 -29.93 0.68 -0.20
N LEU A 55 -29.49 1.72 -0.90
CA LEU A 55 -28.22 2.38 -0.65
C LEU A 55 -28.38 3.38 0.49
N VAL A 56 -27.60 3.23 1.56
CA VAL A 56 -27.51 4.21 2.64
C VAL A 56 -26.32 5.12 2.42
N LEU A 57 -26.57 6.42 2.45
CA LEU A 57 -25.54 7.44 2.37
C LEU A 57 -25.02 7.78 3.77
N SER A 58 -23.70 7.98 3.89
CA SER A 58 -23.13 8.58 5.09
C SER A 58 -23.64 10.02 5.24
N GLN A 59 -23.50 10.58 6.44
CA GLN A 59 -23.91 11.96 6.69
C GLN A 59 -23.11 12.95 5.81
N GLU A 60 -21.83 12.66 5.56
CA GLU A 60 -20.96 13.45 4.69
C GLU A 60 -21.33 13.31 3.21
N GLU A 61 -21.70 12.12 2.75
CA GLU A 61 -22.17 11.88 1.38
C GLU A 61 -23.52 12.56 1.12
N ALA A 62 -24.46 12.48 2.07
CA ALA A 62 -25.74 13.16 1.99
C ALA A 62 -25.56 14.69 1.98
N LEU A 63 -24.69 15.21 2.84
CA LEU A 63 -24.36 16.63 2.87
C LEU A 63 -23.67 17.07 1.56
N LEU A 64 -22.81 16.22 0.98
CA LEU A 64 -22.19 16.48 -0.31
C LEU A 64 -23.25 16.55 -1.42
N CYS A 65 -24.20 15.60 -1.45
CA CYS A 65 -25.32 15.60 -2.40
C CYS A 65 -26.15 16.88 -2.27
N TYR A 66 -26.38 17.35 -1.04
CA TYR A 66 -27.04 18.63 -0.80
C TYR A 66 -26.21 19.81 -1.32
N TYR A 67 -24.90 19.85 -1.06
CA TYR A 67 -24.01 20.92 -1.53
C TYR A 67 -23.91 21.01 -3.05
N GLN A 68 -23.96 19.86 -3.73
CA GLN A 68 -23.83 19.74 -5.19
C GLN A 68 -25.19 19.69 -5.91
N ASP A 69 -26.32 19.84 -5.19
CA ASP A 69 -27.68 19.77 -5.74
C ASP A 69 -27.95 18.48 -6.54
N LEU A 70 -27.40 17.34 -6.09
CA LEU A 70 -27.48 16.05 -6.81
C LEU A 70 -28.78 15.29 -6.53
N LEU A 71 -29.33 15.43 -5.33
CA LEU A 71 -30.48 14.66 -4.86
C LEU A 71 -31.57 15.57 -4.32
N THR A 72 -32.82 15.17 -4.53
CA THR A 72 -33.99 15.76 -3.88
C THR A 72 -34.31 14.99 -2.61
N PHE A 73 -34.39 15.67 -1.47
CA PHE A 73 -34.56 15.03 -0.17
C PHE A 73 -36.03 15.00 0.28
N TYR A 74 -36.48 13.85 0.75
CA TYR A 74 -37.82 13.64 1.29
C TYR A 74 -37.73 13.10 2.72
N LYS A 75 -38.58 13.57 3.62
CA LYS A 75 -38.74 13.01 4.95
C LYS A 75 -39.88 12.01 4.93
N VAL A 76 -39.65 10.81 5.45
CA VAL A 76 -40.69 9.78 5.57
C VAL A 76 -41.18 9.73 7.02
N SER A 77 -42.50 9.80 7.22
CA SER A 77 -43.12 9.90 8.54
C SER A 77 -43.44 8.54 9.18
N SER A 78 -43.51 7.46 8.39
CA SER A 78 -43.85 6.09 8.83
C SER A 78 -42.82 5.06 8.33
N GLN A 79 -43.02 3.77 8.64
CA GLN A 79 -42.14 2.68 8.20
C GLN A 79 -41.79 2.78 6.70
N LEU A 80 -40.49 2.68 6.40
CA LEU A 80 -40.00 2.55 5.03
C LEU A 80 -40.37 1.16 4.50
N PHE A 81 -41.32 1.09 3.59
CA PHE A 81 -41.52 -0.12 2.78
C PHE A 81 -40.63 -0.04 1.54
N PRO A 82 -39.96 -1.14 1.13
CA PRO A 82 -39.27 -1.17 -0.15
C PRO A 82 -40.26 -0.90 -1.28
N PRO A 83 -39.80 -0.32 -2.40
CA PRO A 83 -40.66 -0.14 -3.57
C PRO A 83 -41.30 -1.47 -3.97
N ASN A 84 -42.63 -1.52 -4.08
CA ASN A 84 -43.29 -2.74 -4.54
C ASN A 84 -42.96 -2.95 -6.03
N TYR A 85 -42.02 -3.85 -6.32
CA TYR A 85 -41.53 -4.10 -7.69
C TYR A 85 -42.50 -4.96 -8.52
N GLU A 86 -43.54 -5.55 -7.90
CA GLU A 86 -44.46 -6.49 -8.56
C GLU A 86 -45.63 -5.82 -9.28
N THR A 87 -45.92 -4.54 -9.04
CA THR A 87 -47.03 -3.83 -9.70
C THR A 87 -46.61 -3.23 -11.05
N LYS A 88 -46.33 -4.10 -12.03
CA LYS A 88 -46.12 -3.67 -13.42
C LYS A 88 -47.38 -3.07 -14.09
N ASN A 89 -48.56 -3.14 -13.45
CA ASN A 89 -49.85 -2.78 -14.03
C ASN A 89 -50.75 -1.86 -13.16
N THR A 90 -50.19 -1.02 -12.29
CA THR A 90 -50.95 0.12 -11.75
C THR A 90 -50.18 1.40 -12.01
N THR A 91 -50.91 2.39 -12.52
CA THR A 91 -50.51 3.79 -12.74
C THR A 91 -49.98 4.52 -11.49
N ASN A 92 -49.85 3.83 -10.35
CA ASN A 92 -49.30 4.35 -9.10
C ASN A 92 -47.82 3.99 -8.96
N LYS A 93 -46.96 4.61 -9.77
CA LYS A 93 -45.50 4.66 -9.54
C LYS A 93 -45.09 5.43 -8.25
N ASN A 94 -46.02 5.74 -7.34
CA ASN A 94 -45.88 6.81 -6.36
C ASN A 94 -46.29 6.46 -4.91
N ASP A 95 -46.49 5.18 -4.55
CA ASP A 95 -46.94 4.85 -3.19
C ASP A 95 -45.95 5.29 -2.08
N TYR A 96 -44.65 5.38 -2.41
CA TYR A 96 -43.60 5.89 -1.49
C TYR A 96 -43.60 7.42 -1.41
N LEU A 97 -43.93 8.11 -2.51
CA LEU A 97 -44.04 9.57 -2.53
C LEU A 97 -45.26 10.04 -1.72
N ALA A 98 -46.34 9.25 -1.71
CA ALA A 98 -47.58 9.59 -1.02
C ALA A 98 -47.43 9.80 0.50
N ASN A 99 -46.49 9.10 1.13
CA ASN A 99 -46.18 9.22 2.57
C ASN A 99 -44.87 9.97 2.86
N SER A 100 -44.35 10.69 1.88
CA SER A 100 -43.08 11.41 2.01
C SER A 100 -43.28 12.91 1.82
N GLN A 101 -42.72 13.70 2.73
CA GLN A 101 -42.74 15.15 2.66
C GLN A 101 -41.44 15.64 2.02
N LEU A 102 -41.55 16.43 0.94
CA LEU A 102 -40.39 17.10 0.37
C LEU A 102 -39.75 18.03 1.41
N LEU A 103 -38.45 17.86 1.66
CA LEU A 103 -37.72 18.70 2.60
C LEU A 103 -37.29 20.01 1.93
N THR A 104 -37.64 21.12 2.57
CA THR A 104 -37.20 22.45 2.16
C THR A 104 -35.72 22.67 2.49
N ARG A 105 -35.11 23.66 1.84
CA ARG A 105 -33.73 24.09 2.16
C ARG A 105 -33.56 24.42 3.64
N LYS A 106 -34.55 25.07 4.25
CA LYS A 106 -34.51 25.46 5.68
C LYS A 106 -34.49 24.23 6.58
N GLU A 107 -35.33 23.23 6.30
CA GLU A 107 -35.37 21.98 7.06
C GLU A 107 -34.08 21.16 6.90
N LEU A 108 -33.50 21.10 5.69
CA LEU A 108 -32.22 20.43 5.47
C LEU A 108 -31.08 21.12 6.21
N VAL A 109 -31.02 22.45 6.15
CA VAL A 109 -30.04 23.22 6.92
C VAL A 109 -30.22 22.93 8.40
N PHE A 110 -31.46 22.94 8.92
CA PHE A 110 -31.74 22.60 10.31
C PHE A 110 -31.28 21.18 10.67
N TYR A 111 -31.53 20.20 9.80
CA TYR A 111 -31.13 18.81 10.04
C TYR A 111 -29.60 18.62 10.10
N PHE A 112 -28.86 19.30 9.22
CA PHE A 112 -27.41 19.22 9.19
C PHE A 112 -26.72 20.19 10.20
N SER A 113 -27.40 21.24 10.68
CA SER A 113 -26.83 22.25 11.58
C SER A 113 -26.42 21.79 12.98
N PRO A 114 -27.07 20.82 13.66
CA PRO A 114 -26.60 20.33 14.96
C PRO A 114 -25.30 19.51 14.87
N MET A 115 -24.65 19.46 13.71
CA MET A 115 -23.32 18.87 13.56
C MET A 115 -22.33 19.52 14.53
N SER A 116 -21.61 18.67 15.26
CA SER A 116 -20.48 19.12 16.05
C SER A 116 -19.41 19.73 15.16
N THR A 117 -18.55 20.55 15.75
CA THR A 117 -17.36 21.11 15.08
C THR A 117 -16.52 20.02 14.40
N SER A 118 -16.41 18.85 15.03
CA SER A 118 -15.72 17.67 14.48
C SER A 118 -16.39 17.15 13.22
N ALA A 119 -17.73 17.06 13.19
CA ALA A 119 -18.48 16.62 12.01
C ALA A 119 -18.31 17.60 10.82
N PHE A 120 -18.24 18.90 11.08
CA PHE A 120 -17.95 19.88 10.04
C PHE A 120 -16.54 19.77 9.48
N THR A 121 -15.53 19.61 10.34
CA THR A 121 -14.14 19.33 9.92
C THR A 121 -14.09 18.05 9.08
N LYS A 122 -14.81 17.01 9.51
CA LYS A 122 -14.92 15.75 8.80
C LYS A 122 -15.50 15.92 7.40
N PHE A 123 -16.60 16.65 7.27
CA PHE A 123 -17.19 16.97 5.97
C PHE A 123 -16.27 17.83 5.08
N ALA A 124 -15.60 18.83 5.65
CA ALA A 124 -14.70 19.69 4.88
C ALA A 124 -13.52 18.91 4.28
N VAL A 125 -12.92 18.01 5.07
CA VAL A 125 -11.88 17.08 4.60
C VAL A 125 -12.46 16.11 3.57
N PHE A 126 -13.63 15.53 3.83
CA PHE A 126 -14.31 14.61 2.91
C PHE A 126 -14.53 15.25 1.54
N GLN A 127 -15.10 16.45 1.50
CA GLN A 127 -15.34 17.18 0.25
C GLN A 127 -14.05 17.51 -0.49
N ASP A 128 -12.97 17.89 0.20
CA ASP A 128 -11.70 18.19 -0.45
C ASP A 128 -11.04 16.94 -1.07
N VAL A 129 -11.06 15.82 -0.35
CA VAL A 129 -10.55 14.53 -0.87
C VAL A 129 -11.40 14.04 -2.05
N TRP A 130 -12.72 14.20 -1.95
CA TRP A 130 -13.65 13.90 -3.04
C TRP A 130 -13.40 14.77 -4.28
N LYS A 131 -13.20 16.09 -4.11
CA LYS A 131 -12.86 17.03 -5.21
C LYS A 131 -11.56 16.65 -5.93
N LYS A 132 -10.64 15.99 -5.24
CA LYS A 132 -9.39 15.45 -5.81
C LYS A 132 -9.61 14.16 -6.63
N GLY A 133 -10.84 13.68 -6.75
CA GLY A 133 -11.21 12.51 -7.56
C GLY A 133 -11.09 11.17 -6.84
N TYR A 134 -10.84 11.17 -5.52
CA TYR A 134 -10.77 9.93 -4.75
C TYR A 134 -12.15 9.42 -4.34
N TYR A 135 -12.26 8.12 -4.18
CA TYR A 135 -13.39 7.47 -3.55
C TYR A 135 -13.12 7.32 -2.05
N LEU A 136 -14.14 7.53 -1.23
CA LEU A 136 -14.07 7.38 0.22
C LEU A 136 -15.07 6.33 0.71
N THR A 137 -14.65 5.49 1.66
CA THR A 137 -15.55 4.61 2.42
C THR A 137 -15.27 4.74 3.91
N SER A 138 -16.10 4.15 4.77
CA SER A 138 -15.85 4.11 6.22
C SER A 138 -14.47 3.51 6.54
N GLY A 139 -13.73 4.18 7.44
CA GLY A 139 -12.42 3.76 7.94
C GLY A 139 -12.47 2.97 9.25
N ASN A 140 -13.65 2.77 9.84
CA ASN A 140 -13.79 2.30 11.22
C ASN A 140 -13.08 0.94 11.46
N LYS A 141 -13.11 0.02 10.49
CA LYS A 141 -12.41 -1.29 10.56
C LYS A 141 -10.88 -1.17 10.66
N PHE A 142 -10.32 -0.01 10.32
CA PHE A 142 -8.88 0.27 10.32
C PHE A 142 -8.49 1.40 11.30
N GLY A 143 -9.38 1.77 12.23
CA GLY A 143 -9.09 2.81 13.21
C GLY A 143 -8.93 4.22 12.63
N GLY A 144 -9.45 4.46 11.43
CA GLY A 144 -9.52 5.78 10.81
C GLY A 144 -10.97 6.20 10.58
N ASP A 145 -11.17 7.45 10.18
CA ASP A 145 -12.48 7.97 9.79
C ASP A 145 -12.89 7.47 8.40
N PHE A 146 -11.95 7.47 7.46
CA PHE A 146 -12.18 7.07 6.09
C PHE A 146 -11.05 6.20 5.54
N LEU A 147 -11.40 5.37 4.57
CA LEU A 147 -10.45 4.78 3.63
C LEU A 147 -10.50 5.57 2.33
N VAL A 148 -9.33 5.88 1.78
CA VAL A 148 -9.21 6.67 0.55
C VAL A 148 -8.68 5.79 -0.58
N TYR A 149 -9.42 5.75 -1.68
CA TYR A 149 -9.14 4.90 -2.84
C TYR A 149 -8.90 5.76 -4.08
N PRO A 150 -7.88 5.43 -4.91
CA PRO A 150 -7.61 6.16 -6.15
C PRO A 150 -8.66 5.90 -7.24
N GLY A 151 -9.57 4.94 -7.03
CA GLY A 151 -10.66 4.58 -7.93
C GLY A 151 -11.72 3.78 -7.18
N ASP A 152 -12.67 3.19 -7.91
CA ASP A 152 -13.81 2.48 -7.33
C ASP A 152 -13.37 1.37 -6.34
N PRO A 153 -13.87 1.36 -5.09
CA PRO A 153 -13.50 0.37 -4.07
C PRO A 153 -13.72 -1.10 -4.43
N ILE A 154 -14.51 -1.41 -5.45
CA ILE A 154 -14.66 -2.79 -5.96
C ILE A 154 -13.38 -3.26 -6.66
N HIS A 155 -12.68 -2.35 -7.34
CA HIS A 155 -11.52 -2.67 -8.18
C HIS A 155 -10.19 -2.22 -7.56
N PHE A 156 -10.23 -1.27 -6.63
CA PHE A 156 -9.05 -0.65 -6.05
C PHE A 156 -8.94 -0.97 -4.55
N HIS A 157 -7.72 -1.15 -4.09
CA HIS A 157 -7.43 -1.18 -2.65
C HIS A 157 -7.28 0.24 -2.10
N ALA A 158 -7.74 0.45 -0.87
CA ALA A 158 -7.52 1.71 -0.19
C ALA A 158 -6.02 1.99 -0.05
N ARG A 159 -5.62 3.20 -0.42
CA ARG A 159 -4.23 3.67 -0.35
C ARG A 159 -3.90 4.31 0.99
N PHE A 160 -4.88 5.03 1.55
CA PHE A 160 -4.72 5.73 2.81
C PHE A 160 -5.78 5.33 3.82
N ILE A 161 -5.38 5.24 5.09
CA ILE A 161 -6.26 5.35 6.25
C ILE A 161 -6.25 6.83 6.63
N LEU A 162 -7.39 7.49 6.47
CA LEU A 162 -7.58 8.90 6.76
C LEU A 162 -8.22 9.07 8.14
N THR A 163 -7.52 9.76 9.03
CA THR A 163 -8.00 10.10 10.37
C THR A 163 -8.11 11.61 10.49
N ILE A 164 -9.25 12.08 10.99
CA ILE A 164 -9.52 13.49 11.19
C ILE A 164 -9.16 13.86 12.61
N VAL A 165 -8.33 14.89 12.72
CA VAL A 165 -7.85 15.42 14.01
C VAL A 165 -8.25 16.88 14.12
N ASN A 166 -8.54 17.33 15.34
CA ASN A 166 -8.76 18.75 15.59
C ASN A 166 -7.42 19.51 15.46
N ILE A 167 -7.43 20.71 14.89
CA ILE A 167 -6.18 21.45 14.59
C ILE A 167 -5.35 21.75 15.85
N ASN A 168 -6.02 21.89 17.00
CA ASN A 168 -5.40 22.15 18.30
C ASN A 168 -5.20 20.87 19.12
N GLN A 169 -5.55 19.70 18.57
CA GLN A 169 -5.37 18.43 19.24
C GLN A 169 -3.88 18.06 19.32
N LYS A 170 -3.39 17.83 20.53
CA LYS A 170 -2.07 17.24 20.74
C LYS A 170 -2.10 15.79 20.32
N ILE A 171 -1.27 15.43 19.34
CA ILE A 171 -1.07 14.05 18.91
C ILE A 171 0.06 13.44 19.73
N THR A 172 -0.22 12.37 20.48
CA THR A 172 0.82 11.70 21.27
C THR A 172 1.66 10.76 20.41
N PRO A 173 2.93 10.49 20.78
CA PRO A 173 3.74 9.50 20.08
C PRO A 173 3.07 8.11 20.01
N LEU A 174 2.36 7.72 21.08
CA LEU A 174 1.65 6.44 21.12
C LEU A 174 0.51 6.36 20.09
N GLN A 175 -0.22 7.46 19.86
CA GLN A 175 -1.24 7.52 18.82
C GLN A 175 -0.63 7.34 17.42
N LEU A 176 0.49 8.01 17.13
CA LEU A 176 1.19 7.84 15.85
C LEU A 176 1.67 6.41 15.65
N ILE A 177 2.28 5.80 16.67
CA ILE A 177 2.74 4.41 16.63
C ILE A 177 1.57 3.45 16.41
N SER A 178 0.44 3.68 17.09
CA SER A 178 -0.76 2.84 16.96
C SER A 178 -1.34 2.91 15.54
N SER A 179 -1.49 4.11 14.98
CA SER A 179 -1.92 4.30 13.59
C SER A 179 -0.93 3.69 12.60
N ALA A 180 0.38 3.87 12.84
CA ALA A 180 1.43 3.26 12.02
C ALA A 180 1.34 1.73 12.02
N ARG A 181 1.12 1.10 13.18
CA ARG A 181 0.95 -0.35 13.32
C ARG A 181 -0.21 -0.87 12.47
N VAL A 182 -1.39 -0.23 12.57
CA VAL A 182 -2.56 -0.63 11.78
C VAL A 182 -2.32 -0.43 10.29
N GLY A 183 -1.72 0.70 9.91
CA GLY A 183 -1.34 0.99 8.51
C GLY A 183 -0.39 -0.07 7.93
N VAL A 184 0.65 -0.47 8.67
CA VAL A 184 1.58 -1.53 8.23
C VAL A 184 0.87 -2.86 8.06
N ALA A 185 0.08 -3.29 9.06
CA ALA A 185 -0.66 -4.55 8.99
C ALA A 185 -1.63 -4.58 7.80
N ALA A 186 -2.31 -3.46 7.56
CA ALA A 186 -3.28 -3.30 6.48
C ALA A 186 -2.66 -2.97 5.11
N LYS A 187 -1.33 -2.79 5.03
CA LYS A 187 -0.55 -2.30 3.88
C LYS A 187 -1.06 -0.96 3.32
N LYS A 188 -1.44 -0.03 4.21
CA LYS A 188 -1.96 1.31 3.89
C LYS A 188 -1.09 2.40 4.51
N LYS A 189 -1.03 3.56 3.88
CA LYS A 189 -0.36 4.75 4.44
C LYS A 189 -1.30 5.47 5.40
N ASN A 190 -0.78 6.05 6.47
CA ASN A 190 -1.59 6.87 7.36
C ASN A 190 -1.60 8.31 6.88
N LEU A 191 -2.78 8.90 6.93
CA LEU A 191 -3.00 10.29 6.56
C LEU A 191 -3.84 10.93 7.65
N TYR A 192 -3.25 11.86 8.39
CA TYR A 192 -4.02 12.72 9.28
C TYR A 192 -4.46 13.96 8.51
N ALA A 193 -5.66 14.42 8.79
CA ALA A 193 -6.19 15.64 8.22
C ALA A 193 -6.88 16.49 9.26
N SER A 194 -6.76 17.80 9.10
CA SER A 194 -7.46 18.77 9.93
C SER A 194 -7.96 19.93 9.09
N PHE A 195 -8.94 20.65 9.61
CA PHE A 195 -9.50 21.83 8.99
C PHE A 195 -9.71 22.90 10.05
N ASP A 196 -9.38 24.13 9.71
CA ASP A 196 -9.46 25.28 10.58
C ASP A 196 -10.92 25.63 10.92
N PHE A 197 -11.22 25.76 12.21
CA PHE A 197 -12.57 25.96 12.72
C PHE A 197 -13.12 27.37 12.47
N GLU A 198 -12.25 28.35 12.30
CA GLU A 198 -12.69 29.72 12.00
C GLU A 198 -13.24 29.85 10.58
N LYS A 199 -12.99 28.86 9.73
CA LYS A 199 -13.45 28.81 8.35
C LYS A 199 -14.52 27.74 8.09
N LEU A 200 -15.20 27.28 9.14
CA LEU A 200 -16.16 26.18 9.01
C LEU A 200 -17.25 26.49 7.98
N PRO A 201 -17.72 25.47 7.25
CA PRO A 201 -18.78 25.64 6.29
C PRO A 201 -20.05 26.14 6.98
N LYS A 202 -20.61 27.24 6.50
CA LYS A 202 -22.02 27.54 6.77
C LYS A 202 -22.85 26.72 5.79
N ILE A 203 -23.62 25.76 6.30
CA ILE A 203 -24.46 24.87 5.48
C ILE A 203 -25.38 25.67 4.57
N ALA A 204 -25.96 26.74 5.10
CA ALA A 204 -26.83 27.63 4.34
C ALA A 204 -26.11 28.26 3.14
N GLU A 205 -24.81 28.55 3.21
CA GLU A 205 -24.05 29.19 2.13
C GLU A 205 -23.52 28.18 1.10
N LYS A 206 -23.63 26.87 1.36
CA LYS A 206 -23.08 25.77 0.52
C LYS A 206 -21.62 25.99 0.09
N LYS A 207 -20.84 26.69 0.92
CA LYS A 207 -19.47 27.08 0.61
C LYS A 207 -18.54 26.69 1.74
N ILE A 208 -17.38 26.14 1.37
CA ILE A 208 -16.26 25.88 2.27
C ILE A 208 -15.16 26.85 1.88
N ILE A 209 -14.67 27.62 2.85
CA ILE A 209 -13.61 28.61 2.65
C ILE A 209 -12.34 28.07 3.28
N GLY A 210 -11.23 28.03 2.55
CA GLY A 210 -9.97 27.47 3.03
C GLY A 210 -9.69 26.06 2.51
N LYS A 211 -8.60 25.47 3.02
CA LYS A 211 -8.11 24.16 2.59
C LYS A 211 -7.74 23.32 3.81
N PRO A 212 -8.01 22.00 3.80
CA PRO A 212 -7.54 21.14 4.87
C PRO A 212 -6.02 21.00 4.89
N LEU A 213 -5.46 20.83 6.08
CA LEU A 213 -4.07 20.46 6.30
C LEU A 213 -3.95 18.94 6.35
N TYR A 214 -2.93 18.39 5.70
CA TYR A 214 -2.68 16.96 5.64
C TYR A 214 -1.29 16.62 6.19
N LEU A 215 -1.20 15.61 7.04
CA LEU A 215 0.03 15.02 7.56
C LEU A 215 0.07 13.54 7.20
N GLY A 216 0.88 13.19 6.22
CA GLY A 216 1.11 11.79 5.83
C GLY A 216 2.29 11.18 6.57
N PHE A 217 2.13 9.96 7.07
CA PHE A 217 3.23 9.22 7.69
C PHE A 217 3.12 7.71 7.43
N HIS A 218 4.27 7.05 7.49
CA HIS A 218 4.35 5.59 7.37
C HIS A 218 5.50 5.07 8.23
N TRP A 219 5.45 3.79 8.58
CA TRP A 219 6.57 3.15 9.26
C TRP A 219 7.78 3.10 8.32
N SER A 220 8.93 3.56 8.79
CA SER A 220 10.17 3.46 8.04
C SER A 220 10.86 2.14 8.39
N ASP A 221 10.99 1.25 7.40
CA ASP A 221 11.76 0.01 7.57
C ASP A 221 13.26 0.33 7.52
N PHE A 222 13.79 0.90 8.61
CA PHE A 222 15.22 1.19 8.75
C PHE A 222 16.07 -0.10 8.65
N GLN A 223 15.59 -1.20 9.25
CA GLN A 223 16.29 -2.48 9.29
C GLN A 223 16.40 -3.18 7.91
N LYS A 224 15.42 -3.04 7.02
CA LYS A 224 15.52 -3.59 5.65
C LYS A 224 16.51 -2.81 4.79
N LYS A 225 16.60 -1.48 4.97
CA LYS A 225 17.61 -0.65 4.30
C LYS A 225 19.02 -1.01 4.78
N GLN A 226 19.21 -1.19 6.09
CA GLN A 226 20.49 -1.65 6.66
C GLN A 226 20.84 -3.07 6.20
N ARG A 227 19.88 -4.00 6.16
CA ARG A 227 20.10 -5.35 5.62
C ARG A 227 20.54 -5.32 4.16
N LYS A 228 19.84 -4.58 3.29
CA LYS A 228 20.22 -4.41 1.87
C LYS A 228 21.61 -3.80 1.71
N LYS A 229 21.95 -2.78 2.50
CA LYS A 229 23.26 -2.13 2.50
C LYS A 229 24.38 -3.09 2.94
N ARG A 230 24.13 -3.89 3.97
CA ARG A 230 25.05 -4.96 4.40
C ARG A 230 25.20 -6.06 3.37
N THR A 231 24.15 -6.42 2.62
CA THR A 231 24.24 -7.44 1.56
C THR A 231 25.05 -6.92 0.37
N SER A 232 24.87 -5.66 -0.02
CA SER A 232 25.70 -5.06 -1.08
C SER A 232 27.16 -4.93 -0.68
N GLU A 233 27.45 -4.47 0.54
CA GLU A 233 28.82 -4.37 1.07
C GLU A 233 29.49 -5.75 1.17
N LYS A 234 28.75 -6.79 1.58
CA LYS A 234 29.26 -8.16 1.64
C LYS A 234 29.61 -8.71 0.25
N ASN A 235 28.75 -8.47 -0.74
CA ASN A 235 29.00 -8.90 -2.12
C ASN A 235 30.20 -8.15 -2.74
N GLU A 236 30.37 -6.85 -2.45
CA GLU A 236 31.53 -6.07 -2.91
C GLU A 236 32.84 -6.60 -2.30
N MET A 237 32.86 -6.91 -1.00
CA MET A 237 34.02 -7.52 -0.34
C MET A 237 34.33 -8.94 -0.86
N GLU A 238 33.32 -9.75 -1.16
CA GLU A 238 33.52 -11.08 -1.75
C GLU A 238 34.16 -10.98 -3.14
N ILE A 239 33.73 -10.04 -3.97
CA ILE A 239 34.33 -9.77 -5.29
C ILE A 239 35.77 -9.25 -5.18
N GLU A 240 36.05 -8.36 -4.23
CA GLU A 240 37.44 -7.87 -4.00
C GLU A 240 38.37 -9.01 -3.57
N ASN A 241 37.92 -9.88 -2.66
CA ASN A 241 38.69 -11.03 -2.20
C ASN A 241 38.95 -12.06 -3.33
N GLU A 242 37.98 -12.29 -4.22
CA GLU A 242 38.18 -13.15 -5.39
C GLU A 242 39.22 -12.58 -6.36
N ASN A 243 39.16 -11.27 -6.62
CA ASN A 243 40.13 -10.60 -7.48
C ASN A 243 41.56 -10.59 -6.89
N GLU A 244 41.69 -10.50 -5.56
CA GLU A 244 43.00 -10.63 -4.90
C GLU A 244 43.57 -12.05 -5.02
N LYS A 245 42.74 -13.08 -4.82
CA LYS A 245 43.14 -14.48 -5.01
C LYS A 245 43.56 -14.78 -6.45
N GLU A 246 42.89 -14.20 -7.44
CA GLU A 246 43.31 -14.35 -8.85
C GLU A 246 44.67 -13.69 -9.13
N LYS A 247 44.91 -12.49 -8.59
CA LYS A 247 46.21 -11.80 -8.70
C LYS A 247 47.35 -12.56 -8.03
N GLU A 248 47.09 -13.23 -6.90
CA GLU A 248 48.09 -14.08 -6.25
C GLU A 248 48.42 -15.32 -7.08
N LYS A 249 47.40 -15.98 -7.66
CA LYS A 249 47.61 -17.11 -8.59
C LYS A 249 48.38 -16.70 -9.84
N GLU A 250 48.12 -15.52 -10.40
CA GLU A 250 48.89 -15.03 -11.55
C GLU A 250 50.37 -14.81 -11.20
N LYS A 251 50.66 -14.24 -10.03
CA LYS A 251 52.04 -14.06 -9.55
C LYS A 251 52.76 -15.38 -9.28
N GLU A 252 52.06 -16.38 -8.75
CA GLU A 252 52.63 -17.73 -8.58
C GLU A 252 52.93 -18.39 -9.92
N ASN A 253 52.01 -18.30 -10.89
CA ASN A 253 52.22 -18.83 -12.24
C ASN A 253 53.38 -18.13 -12.97
N GLU A 254 53.57 -16.82 -12.77
CA GLU A 254 54.72 -16.09 -13.33
C GLU A 254 56.04 -16.56 -12.71
N LYS A 255 56.08 -16.75 -11.39
CA LYS A 255 57.25 -17.31 -10.69
C LYS A 255 57.56 -18.74 -11.15
N GLU A 256 56.55 -19.58 -11.35
CA GLU A 256 56.74 -20.94 -11.87
C GLU A 256 57.36 -20.92 -13.27
N LYS A 257 56.88 -20.06 -14.16
CA LYS A 257 57.46 -19.89 -15.51
C LYS A 257 58.90 -19.38 -15.47
N GLU A 258 59.25 -18.56 -14.49
CA GLU A 258 60.61 -18.05 -14.32
C GLU A 258 61.57 -19.15 -13.86
N ILE A 259 61.15 -19.97 -12.89
CA ILE A 259 61.89 -21.13 -12.40
C ILE A 259 62.07 -22.18 -13.52
N GLU A 260 61.03 -22.45 -14.31
CA GLU A 260 61.13 -23.40 -15.45
C GLU A 260 62.15 -22.94 -16.49
N LYS A 261 62.21 -21.63 -16.78
CA LYS A 261 63.23 -21.05 -17.67
C LYS A 261 64.63 -21.20 -17.11
N GLU A 262 64.84 -20.99 -15.81
CA GLU A 262 66.14 -21.19 -15.16
C GLU A 262 66.60 -22.64 -15.25
N ILE A 263 65.70 -23.60 -14.99
CA ILE A 263 65.97 -25.04 -15.12
C ILE A 263 66.35 -25.38 -16.58
N GLU A 264 65.66 -24.81 -17.56
CA GLU A 264 65.97 -25.06 -18.98
C GLU A 264 67.34 -24.49 -19.38
N ILE A 265 67.69 -23.30 -18.89
CA ILE A 265 69.02 -22.70 -19.09
C ILE A 265 70.10 -23.58 -18.47
N GLU A 266 69.87 -24.13 -17.29
CA GLU A 266 70.84 -24.98 -16.60
C GLU A 266 71.02 -26.34 -17.30
N LYS A 267 69.93 -26.93 -17.82
CA LYS A 267 69.98 -28.13 -18.68
C LYS A 267 70.78 -27.88 -19.96
N ARG A 268 70.65 -26.71 -20.59
CA ARG A 268 71.44 -26.33 -21.78
C ARG A 268 72.92 -26.15 -21.47
N LYS A 269 73.28 -25.60 -20.29
CA LYS A 269 74.68 -25.48 -19.84
C LYS A 269 75.35 -26.84 -19.57
N LYS A 270 74.59 -27.84 -19.11
CA LYS A 270 75.12 -29.18 -18.79
C LYS A 270 75.30 -30.08 -20.03
N LYS A 271 74.52 -29.89 -21.10
CA LYS A 271 74.73 -30.58 -22.41
C LYS A 271 76.04 -30.24 -23.13
N GLY A 272 76.82 -29.27 -22.65
CA GLY A 272 78.15 -28.94 -23.18
C GLY A 272 79.33 -29.68 -22.54
N LYS A 273 79.10 -30.53 -21.53
CA LYS A 273 80.18 -31.28 -20.85
C LYS A 273 79.80 -32.75 -20.73
N GLY A 274 80.34 -33.58 -21.61
CA GLY A 274 80.16 -35.03 -21.59
C GLY A 274 80.74 -35.63 -20.30
N ASN A 275 79.86 -36.25 -19.52
CA ASN A 275 80.11 -37.44 -18.68
C ASN A 275 78.75 -37.88 -18.12
N GLU A 276 78.12 -38.81 -18.85
CA GLU A 276 76.79 -39.35 -18.60
C GLU A 276 76.84 -40.50 -17.58
N ASN A 277 75.77 -40.60 -16.78
CA ASN A 277 75.23 -41.78 -16.06
C ASN A 277 75.16 -41.80 -14.52
N GLU A 278 75.97 -41.07 -13.75
CA GLU A 278 75.77 -41.01 -12.26
C GLU A 278 75.12 -39.71 -11.78
N ASN A 279 75.39 -38.58 -12.43
CA ASN A 279 74.83 -37.28 -12.03
C ASN A 279 73.42 -37.03 -12.58
N GLU A 280 73.03 -37.67 -13.69
CA GLU A 280 71.66 -37.57 -14.23
C GLU A 280 70.64 -38.23 -13.29
N LYS A 281 70.94 -39.42 -12.77
CA LYS A 281 70.08 -40.10 -11.77
C LYS A 281 69.94 -39.28 -10.49
N LYS A 282 71.03 -38.66 -10.03
CA LYS A 282 71.00 -37.83 -8.80
C LYS A 282 70.15 -36.57 -8.98
N PHE A 283 70.18 -35.98 -10.17
CA PHE A 283 69.39 -34.80 -10.52
C PHE A 283 67.91 -35.13 -10.79
N GLU A 284 67.60 -36.27 -11.42
CA GLU A 284 66.21 -36.74 -11.55
C GLU A 284 65.56 -37.00 -10.19
N ILE A 285 66.30 -37.60 -9.25
CA ILE A 285 65.84 -37.82 -7.87
C ILE A 285 65.63 -36.49 -7.12
N GLU A 286 66.47 -35.47 -7.34
CA GLU A 286 66.28 -34.14 -6.74
C GLU A 286 65.04 -33.43 -7.29
N VAL A 287 64.81 -33.52 -8.61
CA VAL A 287 63.61 -32.95 -9.27
C VAL A 287 62.34 -33.69 -8.85
N GLU A 288 62.39 -35.00 -8.65
CA GLU A 288 61.24 -35.80 -8.22
C GLU A 288 60.89 -35.54 -6.74
N ASN A 289 61.89 -35.37 -5.88
CA ASN A 289 61.69 -34.96 -4.48
C ASN A 289 61.12 -33.53 -4.34
N GLU A 290 61.51 -32.60 -5.22
CA GLU A 290 60.88 -31.27 -5.25
C GLU A 290 59.44 -31.31 -5.77
N LYS A 291 59.13 -32.19 -6.73
CA LYS A 291 57.74 -32.40 -7.20
C LYS A 291 56.86 -33.04 -6.13
N GLU A 292 57.36 -34.00 -5.34
CA GLU A 292 56.63 -34.59 -4.22
C GLU A 292 56.40 -33.61 -3.06
N LYS A 293 57.38 -32.75 -2.75
CA LYS A 293 57.18 -31.64 -1.79
C LYS A 293 56.07 -30.68 -2.26
N LYS A 294 55.98 -30.41 -3.57
CA LYS A 294 54.94 -29.54 -4.16
C LYS A 294 53.53 -30.16 -4.13
N GLN A 295 53.39 -31.47 -4.37
CA GLN A 295 52.09 -32.15 -4.25
C GLN A 295 51.55 -32.15 -2.81
N ASN A 296 52.43 -32.29 -1.81
CA ASN A 296 52.03 -32.26 -0.40
C ASN A 296 51.58 -30.86 0.08
N ILE A 297 52.13 -29.78 -0.49
CA ILE A 297 51.71 -28.40 -0.16
C ILE A 297 50.32 -28.11 -0.74
N ASN A 298 50.05 -28.49 -2.00
CA ASN A 298 48.73 -28.31 -2.61
C ASN A 298 47.61 -29.09 -1.89
N LEU A 299 47.91 -30.30 -1.39
CA LEU A 299 46.98 -31.10 -0.58
C LEU A 299 46.67 -30.47 0.79
N HIS A 300 47.57 -29.63 1.33
CA HIS A 300 47.35 -28.93 2.60
C HIS A 300 46.43 -27.72 2.41
N VAL A 301 46.64 -26.95 1.33
CA VAL A 301 45.82 -25.77 0.99
C VAL A 301 44.37 -26.15 0.66
N GLU A 302 44.14 -27.27 -0.06
CA GLU A 302 42.77 -27.76 -0.31
C GLU A 302 42.04 -28.23 0.97
N LYS A 303 42.79 -28.75 1.96
CA LYS A 303 42.20 -29.20 3.24
C LYS A 303 41.82 -28.04 4.15
N GLU A 304 42.58 -26.94 4.13
CA GLU A 304 42.21 -25.72 4.88
C GLU A 304 41.02 -25.01 4.24
N SER A 305 40.98 -24.90 2.91
CA SER A 305 39.82 -24.39 2.17
C SER A 305 38.52 -25.15 2.46
N LYS A 306 38.57 -26.49 2.53
CA LYS A 306 37.39 -27.32 2.86
C LYS A 306 36.98 -27.23 4.34
N LYS A 307 37.92 -26.93 5.25
CA LYS A 307 37.62 -26.72 6.68
C LYS A 307 36.89 -25.41 6.93
N GLU A 308 37.24 -24.35 6.19
CA GLU A 308 36.55 -23.05 6.29
C GLU A 308 35.10 -23.13 5.78
N MET A 309 34.86 -23.89 4.69
CA MET A 309 33.52 -24.11 4.15
C MET A 309 32.56 -24.83 5.13
N ILE A 310 33.05 -25.73 5.98
CA ILE A 310 32.23 -26.51 6.93
C ILE A 310 31.82 -25.67 8.16
N ILE A 311 32.53 -24.56 8.44
CA ILE A 311 32.24 -23.67 9.57
C ILE A 311 31.11 -22.68 9.24
N GLU A 312 30.84 -22.42 7.95
CA GLU A 312 29.77 -21.51 7.51
C GLU A 312 28.37 -22.16 7.36
N GLU A 313 28.24 -23.50 7.43
CA GLU A 313 26.96 -24.22 7.30
C GLU A 313 26.32 -24.72 8.62
N LYS A 314 26.79 -24.27 9.80
CA LYS A 314 26.17 -24.56 11.11
C LYS A 314 25.66 -23.32 11.83
#